data_AF-A0A933JPH9-F1
#
_entry.id   AF-A0A933JPH9-F1
#
_cell.length_a   1.000
_cell.length_b   1.000
_cell.length_c   1.000
_cell.angle_alpha   90.00
_cell.angle_beta   90.00
_cell.angle_gamma   90.00
#
_symmetry.space_group_name_H-M   'P 1'
#
loop_
_entity.id
_entity.type
_entity.pdbx_description
1 polymer ?
#
loop_
_entity_poly.entity_id
_entity_poly.type
_entity_poly.pdbx_seq_one_letter_code
_entity_poly.pdbx_strand_id
1 'polypeptide(L)'
;MLRLAALDLAAYIGLYPPRAPARPAIAADECRQLEAEDGVGILPFVTEAMVPGRRPGQPDGRHLWVIVPDEVRVISEIAPDVRPPPLSLGVAKHTNLTGGGLAACGGELWIDPTDNRKLYANGGSGRYPPKTPKQLEHAVSVLASFGFTVVSAGWSEDNDCAERVFR
;
A
#
# COMPACT_ATOMS: atom_id res chain seq x y z
N MET A 1 1.12 16.95 22.58
CA MET A 1 1.28 16.16 21.35
C MET A 1 0.76 17.03 20.20
N LEU A 2 1.65 17.65 19.41
CA LEU A 2 1.22 18.45 18.26
C LEU A 2 0.66 17.49 17.20
N ARG A 3 -0.63 17.60 16.88
CA ARG A 3 -1.16 17.01 15.65
C ARG A 3 -0.52 17.77 14.50
N LEU A 4 0.43 17.15 13.79
CA LEU A 4 0.82 17.59 12.46
C LEU A 4 -0.47 17.71 11.63
N ALA A 5 -0.63 18.82 10.90
CA ALA A 5 -1.75 18.95 9.97
C ALA A 5 -1.70 17.74 9.02
N ALA A 6 -2.81 17.00 8.91
CA ALA A 6 -2.86 15.84 8.05
C ALA A 6 -2.60 16.28 6.61
N LEU A 7 -1.56 15.73 5.99
CA LEU A 7 -1.27 15.97 4.58
C LEU A 7 -2.30 15.19 3.75
N ASP A 8 -3.09 15.89 2.94
CA ASP A 8 -4.01 15.26 2.01
C ASP A 8 -3.28 14.69 0.78
N LEU A 9 -4.00 13.91 -0.01
CA LEU A 9 -3.45 13.24 -1.20
C LEU A 9 -2.91 14.24 -2.24
N ALA A 10 -3.61 15.33 -2.51
CA ALA A 10 -3.20 16.31 -3.51
C ALA A 10 -1.88 16.98 -3.12
N ALA A 11 -1.75 17.39 -1.85
CA ALA A 11 -0.52 17.94 -1.30
C ALA A 11 0.62 16.91 -1.30
N TYR A 12 0.32 15.64 -1.00
CA TYR A 12 1.30 14.56 -1.10
C TYR A 12 1.85 14.39 -2.52
N ILE A 13 0.97 14.34 -3.52
CA ILE A 13 1.36 14.20 -4.94
C ILE A 13 2.18 15.39 -5.41
N GLY A 14 1.87 16.61 -4.97
CA GLY A 14 2.66 17.80 -5.27
C GLY A 14 4.09 17.74 -4.72
N LEU A 15 4.29 17.10 -3.55
CA LEU A 15 5.62 16.92 -2.95
C LEU A 15 6.37 15.71 -3.52
N TYR A 16 5.65 14.64 -3.88
CA TYR A 16 6.21 13.36 -4.29
C TYR A 16 5.57 12.90 -5.61
N PRO A 17 6.06 13.40 -6.76
CA PRO A 17 5.45 13.08 -8.04
C PRO A 17 5.54 11.57 -8.35
N PRO A 18 4.53 11.00 -9.04
CA PRO A 18 4.54 9.62 -9.48
C PRO A 18 5.76 9.26 -10.30
N ARG A 19 6.25 8.02 -10.12
CA ARG A 19 7.46 7.51 -10.76
C ARG A 19 7.26 6.08 -11.25
N ALA A 20 8.10 5.68 -12.20
CA ALA A 20 8.12 4.32 -12.71
C ALA A 20 8.51 3.31 -11.60
N PRO A 21 8.13 2.02 -11.75
CA PRO A 21 8.57 0.96 -10.85
C PRO A 21 10.09 0.93 -10.72
N ALA A 22 10.59 0.79 -9.48
CA ALA A 22 12.02 0.73 -9.19
C ALA A 22 12.68 -0.56 -9.68
N ARG A 23 11.90 -1.61 -9.94
CA ARG A 23 12.37 -2.90 -10.43
C ARG A 23 11.47 -3.33 -11.59
N PRO A 24 12.04 -3.93 -12.65
CA PRO A 24 11.25 -4.48 -13.73
C PRO A 24 10.39 -5.65 -13.24
N ALA A 25 9.31 -5.92 -13.96
CA ALA A 25 8.57 -7.17 -13.83
C ALA A 25 9.46 -8.37 -14.22
N ILE A 26 9.32 -9.48 -13.50
CA ILE A 26 9.99 -10.75 -13.81
C ILE A 26 9.02 -11.78 -14.40
N ALA A 27 7.71 -11.58 -14.24
CA ALA A 27 6.66 -12.31 -14.93
C ALA A 27 5.75 -11.36 -15.74
N ALA A 28 5.18 -11.87 -16.83
CA ALA A 28 4.40 -11.07 -17.77
C ALA A 28 3.15 -10.43 -17.13
N ASP A 29 2.54 -11.12 -16.15
CA ASP A 29 1.32 -10.67 -15.49
C ASP A 29 1.55 -9.74 -14.30
N GLU A 30 2.80 -9.46 -13.89
CA GLU A 30 3.06 -8.50 -12.81
C GLU A 30 2.71 -7.05 -13.17
N CYS A 31 2.69 -6.73 -14.46
CA CYS A 31 2.24 -5.44 -14.97
C CYS A 31 0.85 -5.50 -15.59
N ARG A 32 0.14 -6.64 -15.51
CA ARG A 32 -1.28 -6.67 -15.86
C ARG A 32 -2.02 -5.83 -14.82
N GLN A 33 -2.67 -4.77 -15.27
CA GLN A 33 -3.55 -3.97 -14.43
C GLN A 33 -4.68 -4.87 -13.92
N LEU A 34 -4.82 -4.97 -12.61
CA LEU A 34 -5.95 -5.58 -11.94
C LEU A 34 -6.96 -4.50 -11.58
N GLU A 35 -8.23 -4.85 -11.62
CA GLU A 35 -9.34 -3.92 -11.41
C GLU A 35 -10.27 -4.42 -10.30
N ALA A 36 -11.41 -3.77 -10.12
CA ALA A 36 -12.36 -4.09 -9.05
C ALA A 36 -12.83 -5.55 -9.11
N GLU A 37 -12.98 -6.13 -10.31
CA GLU A 37 -13.38 -7.52 -10.53
C GLU A 37 -12.32 -8.53 -10.08
N ASP A 38 -11.07 -8.10 -9.93
CA ASP A 38 -9.94 -8.88 -9.40
C ASP A 38 -9.74 -8.67 -7.90
N GLY A 39 -10.58 -7.85 -7.25
CA GLY A 39 -10.51 -7.51 -5.83
C GLY A 39 -9.72 -6.23 -5.52
N VAL A 40 -9.42 -5.38 -6.51
CA VAL A 40 -8.84 -4.06 -6.25
C VAL A 40 -9.90 -3.15 -5.62
N GLY A 41 -9.51 -2.49 -4.54
CA GLY A 41 -10.29 -1.50 -3.84
C GLY A 41 -9.64 -0.12 -3.82
N ILE A 42 -10.43 0.88 -3.44
CA ILE A 42 -9.97 2.26 -3.26
C ILE A 42 -10.26 2.70 -1.83
N LEU A 43 -9.25 3.18 -1.12
CA LEU A 43 -9.45 3.75 0.23
C LEU A 43 -10.10 5.14 0.14
N PRO A 44 -10.96 5.51 1.12
CA PRO A 44 -11.39 4.71 2.28
C PRO A 44 -12.53 3.72 2.02
N PHE A 45 -13.06 3.62 0.80
CA PHE A 45 -14.36 3.00 0.53
C PHE A 45 -14.39 1.46 0.58
N VAL A 46 -13.25 0.78 0.71
CA VAL A 46 -13.14 -0.69 0.60
C VAL A 46 -12.84 -1.42 1.91
N THR A 47 -12.72 -0.71 3.05
CA THR A 47 -12.25 -1.35 4.29
C THR A 47 -13.15 -2.45 4.83
N GLU A 48 -14.46 -2.44 4.51
CA GLU A 48 -15.39 -3.50 4.91
C GLU A 48 -15.19 -4.80 4.13
N ALA A 49 -14.65 -4.74 2.92
CA ALA A 49 -14.37 -5.92 2.09
C ALA A 49 -12.96 -6.49 2.31
N MET A 50 -12.10 -5.75 3.02
CA MET A 50 -10.74 -6.16 3.28
C MET A 50 -10.66 -7.19 4.40
N VAL A 51 -9.86 -8.23 4.19
CA VAL A 51 -9.69 -9.32 5.16
C VAL A 51 -8.77 -8.88 6.30
N PRO A 52 -9.23 -8.85 7.56
CA PRO A 52 -8.36 -8.47 8.68
C PRO A 52 -7.21 -9.46 8.86
N GLY A 53 -6.03 -8.95 9.20
CA GLY A 53 -4.90 -9.80 9.54
C GLY A 53 -4.96 -10.21 11.00
N ARG A 54 -4.64 -11.48 11.33
CA ARG A 54 -4.49 -11.90 12.73
C ARG A 54 -3.41 -11.11 13.48
N ARG A 55 -2.34 -10.72 12.76
CA ARG A 55 -1.22 -9.95 13.29
C ARG A 55 -0.57 -9.12 12.18
N PRO A 56 -0.37 -7.81 12.38
CA PRO A 56 0.38 -6.97 11.44
C PRO A 56 1.79 -7.51 11.15
N GLY A 57 2.26 -7.34 9.91
CA GLY A 57 3.56 -7.86 9.46
C GLY A 57 3.56 -9.34 9.04
N GLN A 58 2.48 -10.08 9.28
CA GLN A 58 2.35 -11.46 8.82
C GLN A 58 1.73 -11.54 7.41
N PRO A 59 1.88 -12.66 6.68
CA PRO A 59 1.24 -12.82 5.36
C PRO A 59 -0.29 -12.83 5.43
N ASP A 60 -0.86 -13.34 6.52
CA ASP A 60 -2.31 -13.43 6.72
C ASP A 60 -2.96 -12.04 6.77
N GLY A 61 -4.01 -11.84 5.97
CA GLY A 61 -4.73 -10.57 5.84
C GLY A 61 -3.88 -9.40 5.29
N ARG A 62 -2.71 -9.69 4.68
CA ARG A 62 -1.87 -8.65 4.09
C ARG A 62 -2.48 -8.11 2.81
N HIS A 63 -2.57 -6.78 2.75
CA HIS A 63 -2.94 -6.05 1.55
C HIS A 63 -1.73 -5.26 1.03
N LEU A 64 -1.66 -5.10 -0.28
CA LEU A 64 -0.75 -4.16 -0.92
C LEU A 64 -1.50 -2.84 -1.10
N TRP A 65 -0.81 -1.71 -0.90
CA TRP A 65 -1.36 -0.39 -1.19
C TRP A 65 -0.42 0.42 -2.07
N VAL A 66 -0.98 1.30 -2.89
CA VAL A 66 -0.22 2.23 -3.72
C VAL A 66 -0.96 3.58 -3.83
N ILE A 67 -0.20 4.67 -3.71
CA ILE A 67 -0.67 6.03 -3.99
C ILE A 67 -0.41 6.34 -5.46
N VAL A 68 -1.49 6.55 -6.19
CA VAL A 68 -1.51 7.11 -7.56
C VAL A 68 -2.09 8.53 -7.50
N PRO A 69 -2.06 9.34 -8.57
CA PRO A 69 -2.40 10.77 -8.52
C PRO A 69 -3.70 11.11 -7.79
N ASP A 70 -4.75 10.32 -8.00
CA ASP A 70 -6.11 10.69 -7.58
C ASP A 70 -6.68 9.77 -6.49
N GLU A 71 -5.99 8.67 -6.16
CA GLU A 71 -6.50 7.67 -5.24
C GLU A 71 -5.43 6.81 -4.57
N VAL A 72 -5.85 6.06 -3.54
CA VAL A 72 -5.04 5.01 -2.93
C VAL A 72 -5.68 3.66 -3.21
N ARG A 73 -5.04 2.90 -4.09
CA ARG A 73 -5.50 1.56 -4.48
C ARG A 73 -4.97 0.53 -3.51
N VAL A 74 -5.77 -0.49 -3.24
CA VAL A 74 -5.43 -1.61 -2.37
C VAL A 74 -5.89 -2.94 -2.96
N ILE A 75 -5.20 -4.04 -2.65
CA ILE A 75 -5.63 -5.40 -2.99
C ILE A 75 -5.06 -6.38 -1.95
N SER A 76 -5.76 -7.48 -1.68
CA SER A 76 -5.20 -8.61 -0.93
C SER A 76 -3.96 -9.15 -1.66
N GLU A 77 -2.85 -9.40 -0.96
CA GLU A 77 -1.62 -9.92 -1.58
C GLU A 77 -1.87 -11.29 -2.23
N ILE A 78 -2.73 -12.12 -1.64
CA ILE A 78 -3.12 -13.43 -2.18
C ILE A 78 -4.04 -13.31 -3.40
N ALA A 79 -4.80 -12.21 -3.51
CA ALA A 79 -5.71 -11.89 -4.62
C ALA A 79 -6.58 -13.10 -5.09
N PRO A 80 -7.47 -13.63 -4.22
CA PRO A 80 -8.23 -14.85 -4.51
C PRO A 80 -9.21 -14.69 -5.70
N ASP A 81 -9.64 -13.46 -5.99
CA ASP A 81 -10.64 -13.16 -7.02
C ASP A 81 -10.03 -12.85 -8.40
N VAL A 82 -8.71 -12.92 -8.54
CA VAL A 82 -7.98 -12.54 -9.75
C VAL A 82 -8.36 -13.38 -10.98
N ARG A 83 -8.46 -12.75 -12.16
CA ARG A 83 -8.92 -13.40 -13.39
C ARG A 83 -7.98 -13.21 -14.60
N PRO A 84 -7.61 -14.28 -15.33
CA PRO A 84 -7.61 -15.67 -14.88
C PRO A 84 -6.73 -15.88 -13.64
N PRO A 85 -7.11 -16.82 -12.75
CA PRO A 85 -6.24 -17.32 -11.69
C PRO A 85 -5.38 -18.50 -12.17
N PRO A 86 -4.20 -18.75 -11.56
CA PRO A 86 -3.50 -17.89 -10.62
C PRO A 86 -2.62 -16.85 -11.34
N LEU A 87 -2.17 -15.82 -10.60
CA LEU A 87 -1.00 -15.05 -11.02
C LEU A 87 0.24 -15.96 -11.04
N SER A 88 1.18 -15.69 -11.94
CA SER A 88 2.37 -16.50 -12.20
C SER A 88 3.28 -16.62 -10.98
N LEU A 89 3.28 -15.61 -10.11
CA LEU A 89 4.04 -15.60 -8.85
C LEU A 89 3.19 -15.97 -7.62
N GLY A 90 1.94 -16.40 -7.83
CA GLY A 90 0.99 -16.78 -6.78
C GLY A 90 0.45 -15.64 -5.92
N VAL A 91 0.93 -14.41 -6.11
CA VAL A 91 0.52 -13.22 -5.35
C VAL A 91 0.50 -11.98 -6.24
N ALA A 92 -0.34 -11.02 -5.90
CA ALA A 92 -0.35 -9.70 -6.50
C ALA A 92 0.95 -8.94 -6.22
N LYS A 93 1.25 -7.95 -7.07
CA LYS A 93 2.35 -6.99 -6.91
C LYS A 93 1.79 -5.57 -6.96
N HIS A 94 2.52 -4.58 -6.42
CA HIS A 94 2.10 -3.18 -6.56
C HIS A 94 1.97 -2.71 -8.01
N THR A 95 2.73 -3.31 -8.92
CA THR A 95 2.61 -3.06 -10.36
C THR A 95 1.29 -3.55 -10.94
N ASN A 96 0.62 -4.53 -10.31
CA ASN A 96 -0.73 -4.93 -10.70
C ASN A 96 -1.75 -3.84 -10.41
N LEU A 97 -1.55 -3.04 -9.36
CA LEU A 97 -2.44 -1.92 -9.02
C LEU A 97 -2.29 -0.72 -10.00
N THR A 98 -1.25 -0.71 -10.82
CA THR A 98 -0.88 0.43 -11.69
C THR A 98 -0.68 0.03 -13.15
N GLY A 99 -0.79 -1.26 -13.50
CA GLY A 99 -0.52 -1.76 -14.84
C GLY A 99 0.96 -1.60 -15.23
N GLY A 100 1.87 -1.56 -14.24
CA GLY A 100 3.27 -1.19 -14.43
C GLY A 100 3.50 0.32 -14.62
N GLY A 101 2.47 1.13 -14.48
CA GLY A 101 2.51 2.59 -14.63
C GLY A 101 3.17 3.33 -13.48
N LEU A 102 2.92 4.64 -13.42
CA LEU A 102 3.49 5.53 -12.42
C LEU A 102 2.74 5.43 -11.10
N ALA A 103 3.47 5.46 -9.99
CA ALA A 103 2.92 5.68 -8.66
C ALA A 103 3.91 6.44 -7.79
N ALA A 104 3.40 7.18 -6.80
CA ALA A 104 4.23 7.99 -5.93
C ALA A 104 4.93 7.14 -4.84
N CYS A 105 4.17 6.25 -4.20
CA CYS A 105 4.63 5.39 -3.12
C CYS A 105 3.69 4.20 -2.92
N GLY A 106 4.16 3.13 -2.31
CA GLY A 106 3.34 1.99 -1.91
C GLY A 106 3.99 1.18 -0.80
N GLY A 107 3.27 0.17 -0.34
CA GLY A 107 3.74 -0.73 0.72
C GLY A 107 2.72 -1.79 1.10
N GLU A 108 2.83 -2.30 2.31
CA GLU A 108 1.92 -3.32 2.84
C GLU A 108 1.01 -2.70 3.91
N LEU A 109 -0.20 -3.26 4.03
CA LEU A 109 -1.25 -2.76 4.91
C LEU A 109 -2.07 -3.91 5.49
N TRP A 110 -2.47 -3.75 6.75
CA TRP A 110 -3.33 -4.67 7.49
C TRP A 110 -4.41 -3.87 8.21
N ILE A 111 -5.62 -4.42 8.25
CA ILE A 111 -6.71 -3.90 9.09
C ILE A 111 -6.68 -4.60 10.45
N ASP A 112 -6.91 -3.83 11.52
CA ASP A 112 -7.06 -4.37 12.86
C ASP A 112 -8.32 -5.26 12.96
N PRO A 113 -8.22 -6.49 13.50
CA PRO A 113 -9.35 -7.43 13.54
C PRO A 113 -10.52 -6.98 14.41
N THR A 114 -10.33 -5.98 15.29
CA THR A 114 -11.41 -5.46 16.15
C THR A 114 -11.79 -4.02 15.85
N ASP A 115 -11.08 -3.33 14.96
CA ASP A 115 -11.34 -1.94 14.58
C ASP A 115 -11.01 -1.71 13.09
N ASN A 116 -12.04 -1.71 12.24
CA ASN A 116 -11.88 -1.49 10.80
C ASN A 116 -11.42 -0.06 10.44
N ARG A 117 -11.36 0.87 11.41
CA ARG A 117 -10.78 2.20 11.24
C ARG A 117 -9.32 2.27 11.67
N LYS A 118 -8.75 1.18 12.17
CA LYS A 118 -7.34 1.11 12.53
C LYS A 118 -6.56 0.30 11.51
N LEU A 119 -5.56 0.96 10.93
CA LEU A 119 -4.68 0.40 9.92
C LEU A 119 -3.27 0.25 10.48
N TYR A 120 -2.62 -0.82 10.10
CA TYR A 120 -1.17 -0.98 10.23
C TYR A 120 -0.58 -0.91 8.84
N ALA A 121 0.38 -0.01 8.62
CA ALA A 121 0.95 0.21 7.30
C ALA A 121 2.48 0.27 7.36
N ASN A 122 3.12 -0.16 6.28
CA ASN A 122 4.55 0.06 6.06
C ASN A 122 4.80 0.56 4.63
N GLY A 123 6.05 0.93 4.33
CA GLY A 123 6.50 1.32 2.99
C GLY A 123 7.17 0.19 2.20
N GLY A 124 6.89 -1.08 2.55
CA GLY A 124 7.59 -2.28 2.08
C GLY A 124 7.37 -2.65 0.60
N SER A 125 7.23 -1.69 -0.31
CA SER A 125 7.11 -1.99 -1.74
C SER A 125 8.47 -2.18 -2.40
N GLY A 126 8.65 -3.32 -3.09
CA GLY A 126 9.81 -3.52 -3.97
C GLY A 126 9.73 -2.78 -5.30
N ARG A 127 8.59 -2.14 -5.61
CA ARG A 127 8.32 -1.43 -6.87
C ARG A 127 8.22 0.08 -6.64
N TYR A 128 7.49 0.51 -5.61
CA TYR A 128 7.28 1.92 -5.29
C TYR A 128 7.65 2.24 -3.83
N PRO A 129 8.87 1.92 -3.34
CA PRO A 129 9.23 2.22 -1.95
C PRO A 129 9.21 3.73 -1.66
N PRO A 130 8.88 4.19 -0.46
CA PRO A 130 9.25 5.54 -0.06
C PRO A 130 10.78 5.71 -0.16
N LYS A 131 11.22 6.90 -0.57
CA LYS A 131 12.64 7.23 -0.77
C LYS A 131 13.31 7.81 0.46
N THR A 132 12.52 8.30 1.40
CA THR A 132 13.01 8.92 2.63
C THR A 132 12.05 8.59 3.78
N PRO A 133 12.51 8.68 5.05
CA PRO A 133 11.64 8.59 6.22
C PRO A 133 10.46 9.58 6.14
N LYS A 134 10.75 10.81 5.67
CA LYS A 134 9.75 11.87 5.54
C LYS A 134 8.67 11.54 4.51
N GLN A 135 9.04 10.93 3.38
CA GLN A 135 8.05 10.49 2.38
C GLN A 135 7.12 9.42 2.94
N LEU A 136 7.64 8.49 3.77
CA LEU A 136 6.82 7.49 4.44
C LEU A 136 5.86 8.12 5.46
N GLU A 137 6.37 9.04 6.31
CA GLU A 137 5.54 9.78 7.29
C GLU A 137 4.39 10.53 6.60
N HIS A 138 4.67 11.17 5.46
CA HIS A 138 3.66 11.85 4.67
C HIS A 138 2.66 10.88 4.02
N ALA A 139 3.10 9.71 3.55
CA ALA A 139 2.19 8.70 2.99
C ALA A 139 1.24 8.14 4.07
N VAL A 140 1.76 7.89 5.27
CA VAL A 140 0.96 7.51 6.45
C VAL A 140 -0.04 8.62 6.80
N SER A 141 0.36 9.89 6.67
CA SER A 141 -0.53 11.04 6.90
C SER A 141 -1.69 11.08 5.88
N VAL A 142 -1.45 10.73 4.61
CA VAL A 142 -2.52 10.58 3.61
C VAL A 142 -3.51 9.51 4.03
N LEU A 143 -3.05 8.33 4.44
CA LEU A 143 -3.93 7.27 4.93
C LEU A 143 -4.74 7.76 6.14
N ALA A 144 -4.11 8.44 7.10
CA ALA A 144 -4.80 9.00 8.26
C ALA A 144 -5.83 10.09 7.88
N SER A 145 -5.59 10.86 6.81
CA SER A 145 -6.51 11.90 6.32
C SER A 145 -7.86 11.33 5.88
N PHE A 146 -7.93 10.05 5.51
CA PHE A 146 -9.17 9.35 5.22
C PHE A 146 -9.96 8.93 6.48
N GLY A 147 -9.52 9.36 7.67
CA GLY A 147 -10.19 9.10 8.94
C GLY A 147 -9.77 7.80 9.61
N PHE A 148 -8.63 7.23 9.23
CA PHE A 148 -8.05 6.04 9.86
C PHE A 148 -7.11 6.42 11.02
N THR A 149 -7.08 5.57 12.05
CA THR A 149 -5.94 5.52 12.98
C THR A 149 -4.86 4.67 12.34
N VAL A 150 -3.72 5.24 11.97
CA VAL A 150 -2.66 4.51 11.26
C VAL A 150 -1.45 4.30 12.16
N VAL A 151 -1.06 3.04 12.32
CA VAL A 151 0.20 2.62 12.96
C VAL A 151 1.20 2.32 11.86
N SER A 152 2.33 3.03 11.84
CA SER A 152 3.41 2.78 10.89
C SER A 152 4.45 1.82 11.48
N ALA A 153 4.98 0.90 10.66
CA ALA A 153 6.17 0.12 11.03
C ALA A 153 7.43 1.00 11.15
N GLY A 154 7.43 2.20 10.55
CA GLY A 154 8.52 3.16 10.62
C GLY A 154 9.60 2.97 9.56
N TRP A 155 10.76 3.58 9.83
CA TRP A 155 11.95 3.55 8.98
C TRP A 155 13.09 2.83 9.70
N SER A 156 13.85 2.03 8.97
CA SER A 156 15.07 1.40 9.45
C SER A 156 16.26 2.29 9.10
N GLU A 157 16.83 2.97 10.11
CA GLU A 157 18.04 3.78 9.95
C GLU A 157 19.25 2.92 9.51
N ASP A 158 19.34 1.68 10.01
CA ASP A 158 20.46 0.78 9.71
C ASP A 158 20.53 0.39 8.22
N ASN A 159 19.37 0.28 7.56
CA ASN A 159 19.26 -0.18 6.17
C ASN A 159 18.82 0.93 5.20
N ASP A 160 18.60 2.13 5.73
CA ASP A 160 18.02 3.27 5.02
C ASP A 160 16.80 2.89 4.16
N CYS A 161 15.83 2.21 4.78
CA CYS A 161 14.64 1.74 4.09
C CYS A 161 13.42 1.66 5.01
N ALA A 162 12.22 1.53 4.43
CA ALA A 162 11.00 1.32 5.22
C ALA A 162 11.06 0.00 5.99
N GLU A 163 10.81 0.06 7.30
CA GLU A 163 10.73 -1.13 8.16
C GLU A 163 9.52 -1.97 7.75
N ARG A 164 9.67 -3.30 7.74
CA ARG A 164 8.58 -4.21 7.34
C ARG A 164 7.89 -4.84 8.54
N VAL A 165 8.53 -4.79 9.70
CA VAL A 165 8.08 -5.46 10.92
C VAL A 165 7.61 -4.41 11.93
N PHE A 166 6.39 -4.59 12.44
CA PHE A 166 5.87 -3.77 13.53
C PHE A 166 6.52 -4.21 14.84
N ARG A 167 7.14 -3.27 15.55
CA ARG A 167 7.76 -3.47 16.87
C ARG A 167 6.84 -3.02 17.99
#